data_AF-A0A7S4M5Q3-F1
#
_entry.id   AF-A0A7S4M5Q3-F1
#
_cell.length_a   1.000
_cell.length_b   1.000
_cell.length_c   1.000
_cell.angle_alpha   90.00
_cell.angle_beta   90.00
_cell.angle_gamma   90.00
#
_symmetry.space_group_name_H-M   'P 1'
#
loop_
_entity.id
_entity.type
_entity.pdbx_description
1 polymer ?
#
loop_
_entity_poly.entity_id
_entity_poly.type
_entity_poly.pdbx_seq_one_letter_code
_entity_poly.pdbx_strand_id
1 'polypeptide(L)'
;GFAAAAGASEGQRRGPGVGWGPRDGYESDSEGGSEIDFDGGGFSDSDSDSDSDSDSDSDSDGDLDELAAASARAGATIAGGGNSAAELLHVAPNAVCFNACIDAWSKSPSRDAPLRAEVLLEWQHHLHETTGDDAVRPNTIGYTSAISAWSRSGDRRAADRAEALLRRMIQLYEEQGDRNVRPNNVTWGAVIEAWAKSRRRGSAERAEELLHKLQQFHEQQGGGPDDRSTRPTEVAFNSAIDAWAKSGERDAPRRAEALLRTMWRLFREEGNDDVRPSAVSYNSCLNALSKSSDPDAAERAWRLVGEMTMLAEEEYDDAELLPDTVTYTLLINTIAKSPDHERKSTDARSILVDLREKARQEGDKAKVEAEADSGRRRSRPGPFRAAPNVMTYNAVLQACSLTSTSDPDARARALGVATETFGEMTTGAAGRRRTDADADDQPPRPNQYTYGAYLGACASLASSSPGEYESLVRPALDACREEGTLSDAV
;
A
#
# COMPACT_ATOMS: atom_id res chain seq x y z
N GLY A 1 -0.61 14.08 38.83
CA GLY A 1 0.60 13.30 39.11
C GLY A 1 1.42 13.20 37.85
N PHE A 2 2.39 14.09 37.68
CA PHE A 2 3.39 14.04 36.62
C PHE A 2 4.72 14.46 37.25
N ALA A 3 5.50 13.48 37.67
CA ALA A 3 6.91 13.59 38.04
C ALA A 3 7.46 12.18 38.25
N ALA A 4 8.71 11.97 37.83
CA ALA A 4 9.46 10.70 37.71
C ALA A 4 9.13 9.94 36.40
N ALA A 5 10.06 9.70 35.47
CA ALA A 5 11.50 9.66 35.57
C ALA A 5 12.16 10.04 34.23
N ALA A 6 13.07 11.00 34.28
CA ALA A 6 14.16 11.15 33.33
C ALA A 6 15.45 10.83 34.09
N GLY A 7 16.28 9.93 33.54
CA GLY A 7 17.67 9.75 33.98
C GLY A 7 18.17 8.30 34.03
N ALA A 8 18.56 7.75 32.88
CA ALA A 8 19.79 6.94 32.75
C ALA A 8 20.11 6.75 31.26
N SER A 9 21.30 7.21 30.87
CA SER A 9 21.85 7.25 29.52
C SER A 9 22.66 6.00 29.16
N GLU A 10 22.79 5.81 27.84
CA GLU A 10 23.87 5.15 27.10
C GLU A 10 23.98 3.62 27.07
N GLY A 11 23.75 3.07 25.87
CA GLY A 11 24.15 1.70 25.53
C GLY A 11 23.60 1.21 24.19
N GLN A 12 24.29 1.53 23.09
CA GLN A 12 24.35 0.76 21.84
C GLN A 12 23.19 0.86 20.83
N ARG A 13 23.46 1.62 19.76
CA ARG A 13 22.72 1.64 18.50
C ARG A 13 22.80 0.27 17.80
N ARG A 14 21.64 -0.35 17.55
CA ARG A 14 21.40 -1.24 16.40
C ARG A 14 20.00 -0.92 15.86
N GLY A 15 19.93 -0.50 14.60
CA GLY A 15 18.67 -0.13 13.95
C GLY A 15 17.79 -1.35 13.66
N PRO A 16 16.46 -1.23 13.72
CA PRO A 16 15.59 -2.31 13.26
C PRO A 16 15.35 -2.17 11.76
N GLY A 17 15.79 -3.20 11.02
CA GLY A 17 15.37 -3.45 9.65
C GLY A 17 13.89 -3.82 9.63
N VAL A 18 13.14 -3.17 8.75
CA VAL A 18 11.70 -3.36 8.57
C VAL A 18 11.50 -4.59 7.69
N GLY A 19 11.41 -5.76 8.32
CA GLY A 19 11.06 -7.02 7.67
C GLY A 19 9.54 -7.16 7.61
N TRP A 20 8.97 -7.00 6.42
CA TRP A 20 7.59 -7.39 6.14
C TRP A 20 7.51 -8.91 6.00
N GLY A 21 6.94 -9.58 7.00
CA GLY A 21 6.50 -10.96 6.92
C GLY A 21 5.07 -11.03 7.44
N PRO A 22 4.12 -11.64 6.71
CA PRO A 22 2.80 -11.92 7.27
C PRO A 22 2.93 -13.00 8.34
N ARG A 23 2.35 -12.74 9.51
CA ARG A 23 2.24 -13.69 10.61
C ARG A 23 1.05 -14.60 10.36
N ASP A 24 1.30 -15.90 10.46
CA ASP A 24 0.30 -16.96 10.48
C ASP A 24 -0.61 -16.89 11.70
N GLY A 25 -1.80 -17.42 11.50
CA GLY A 25 -2.72 -17.83 12.54
C GLY A 25 -4.02 -18.24 11.88
N TYR A 26 -4.25 -19.54 11.71
CA TYR A 26 -5.51 -20.23 12.05
C TYR A 26 -5.26 -21.75 12.00
N GLU A 27 -5.27 -22.35 13.19
CA GLU A 27 -5.57 -23.76 13.40
C GLU A 27 -7.07 -23.99 13.16
N SER A 28 -7.43 -25.02 12.39
CA SER A 28 -8.68 -25.78 12.63
C SER A 28 -8.59 -27.15 11.96
N ASP A 29 -8.50 -28.15 12.83
CA ASP A 29 -8.89 -29.55 12.77
C ASP A 29 -9.26 -30.23 11.44
N SER A 30 -8.57 -31.35 11.27
CA SER A 30 -8.84 -32.50 10.40
C SER A 30 -10.21 -33.13 10.60
N GLU A 31 -10.90 -33.46 9.50
CA GLU A 31 -11.57 -34.76 9.29
C GLU A 31 -11.61 -35.06 7.79
N GLY A 32 -11.22 -36.28 7.41
CA GLY A 32 -11.13 -36.75 6.02
C GLY A 32 -12.44 -37.37 5.52
N GLY A 33 -12.59 -37.43 4.20
CA GLY A 33 -13.68 -38.16 3.55
C GLY A 33 -13.68 -37.97 2.04
N SER A 34 -13.26 -39.01 1.33
CA SER A 34 -13.31 -39.20 -0.11
C SER A 34 -14.73 -39.25 -0.68
N GLU A 35 -14.95 -38.72 -1.88
CA GLU A 35 -15.41 -39.43 -3.10
C GLU A 35 -16.02 -38.47 -4.13
N ILE A 36 -15.81 -38.87 -5.38
CA ILE A 36 -16.23 -38.26 -6.64
C ILE A 36 -17.67 -38.70 -6.92
N ASP A 37 -18.54 -37.81 -7.45
CA ASP A 37 -19.42 -38.16 -8.57
C ASP A 37 -20.13 -36.95 -9.20
N PHE A 38 -20.21 -37.01 -10.53
CA PHE A 38 -21.04 -36.23 -11.45
C PHE A 38 -22.52 -36.66 -11.30
N ASP A 39 -23.48 -35.74 -11.34
CA ASP A 39 -24.38 -35.53 -12.50
C ASP A 39 -25.47 -34.48 -12.22
N GLY A 40 -26.00 -33.90 -13.29
CA GLY A 40 -26.91 -32.75 -13.28
C GLY A 40 -28.38 -33.01 -12.91
N GLY A 41 -29.12 -31.90 -12.78
CA GLY A 41 -30.58 -31.90 -12.69
C GLY A 41 -31.09 -30.58 -12.15
N GLY A 42 -31.71 -29.77 -13.00
CA GLY A 42 -32.36 -28.52 -12.60
C GLY A 42 -33.64 -28.74 -11.81
N PHE A 43 -33.96 -27.78 -10.94
CA PHE A 43 -35.34 -27.49 -10.57
C PHE A 43 -35.43 -26.02 -10.11
N SER A 44 -36.43 -25.34 -10.65
CA SER A 44 -36.97 -24.08 -10.14
C SER A 44 -37.63 -24.31 -8.79
N ASP A 45 -37.42 -23.43 -7.82
CA ASP A 45 -38.50 -22.65 -7.24
C ASP A 45 -37.96 -21.62 -6.25
N SER A 46 -38.72 -20.53 -6.19
CA SER A 46 -38.70 -19.45 -5.23
C SER A 46 -38.52 -19.92 -3.80
N ASP A 47 -37.64 -19.26 -3.06
CA ASP A 47 -37.91 -18.90 -1.67
C ASP A 47 -37.25 -17.56 -1.33
N SER A 48 -38.08 -16.72 -0.73
CA SER A 48 -37.77 -15.46 -0.10
C SER A 48 -37.09 -15.72 1.24
N ASP A 49 -35.88 -15.21 1.44
CA ASP A 49 -35.35 -15.00 2.78
C ASP A 49 -34.72 -13.60 2.88
N SER A 50 -35.35 -12.83 3.75
CA SER A 50 -34.95 -11.52 4.22
C SER A 50 -34.00 -11.71 5.41
N ASP A 51 -32.70 -11.60 5.18
CA ASP A 51 -31.72 -11.50 6.26
C ASP A 51 -31.40 -10.02 6.51
N SER A 52 -32.07 -9.50 7.54
CA SER A 52 -31.75 -8.24 8.19
C SER A 52 -30.60 -8.47 9.19
N ASP A 53 -29.37 -8.21 8.75
CA ASP A 53 -28.23 -8.08 9.66
C ASP A 53 -28.38 -6.77 10.45
N SER A 54 -28.94 -6.90 11.65
CA SER A 54 -28.96 -5.88 12.69
C SER A 54 -27.95 -6.25 13.76
N ASP A 55 -26.67 -6.06 13.45
CA ASP A 55 -25.64 -6.06 14.47
C ASP A 55 -25.71 -4.74 15.25
N SER A 56 -26.03 -4.88 16.52
CA SER A 56 -26.18 -3.82 17.51
C SER A 56 -24.83 -3.16 17.84
N ASP A 57 -24.63 -1.91 17.40
CA ASP A 57 -23.49 -1.03 17.69
C ASP A 57 -23.47 -0.46 19.14
N SER A 58 -24.16 -1.06 20.12
CA SER A 58 -24.45 -0.41 21.41
C SER A 58 -23.35 -0.43 22.48
N ASP A 59 -22.30 -1.25 22.31
CA ASP A 59 -21.31 -1.45 23.39
C ASP A 59 -20.07 -0.54 23.29
N SER A 60 -19.85 0.13 22.15
CA SER A 60 -18.61 0.87 21.88
C SER A 60 -18.66 2.40 22.02
N ASP A 61 -19.85 2.99 22.05
CA ASP A 61 -19.99 4.39 22.48
C ASP A 61 -19.67 4.53 23.98
N GLY A 62 -19.93 3.47 24.76
CA GLY A 62 -19.66 3.43 26.20
C GLY A 62 -18.19 3.62 26.58
N ASP A 63 -17.25 3.00 25.86
CA ASP A 63 -15.82 3.11 26.15
C ASP A 63 -15.26 4.53 25.88
N LEU A 64 -15.79 5.20 24.85
CA LEU A 64 -15.41 6.56 24.48
C LEU A 64 -16.06 7.58 25.42
N ASP A 65 -17.33 7.39 25.74
CA ASP A 65 -18.05 8.20 26.71
C ASP A 65 -17.40 8.09 28.10
N GLU A 66 -16.96 6.89 28.50
CA GLU A 66 -16.28 6.68 29.78
C GLU A 66 -14.88 7.32 29.81
N LEU A 67 -14.09 7.18 28.74
CA LEU A 67 -12.78 7.84 28.63
C LEU A 67 -12.88 9.36 28.48
N ALA A 68 -13.86 9.87 27.73
CA ALA A 68 -14.16 11.29 27.60
C ALA A 68 -14.66 11.87 28.93
N ALA A 69 -15.54 11.15 29.63
CA ALA A 69 -16.00 11.52 30.97
C ALA A 69 -14.86 11.50 32.00
N ALA A 70 -13.95 10.53 31.92
CA ALA A 70 -12.76 10.48 32.77
C ALA A 70 -11.82 11.66 32.51
N SER A 71 -11.63 12.04 31.24
CA SER A 71 -10.81 13.19 30.85
C SER A 71 -11.46 14.52 31.27
N ALA A 72 -12.78 14.67 31.11
CA ALA A 72 -13.55 15.82 31.57
C ALA A 72 -13.49 15.99 33.10
N ARG A 73 -13.59 14.88 33.86
CA ARG A 73 -13.41 14.87 35.33
C ARG A 73 -12.00 15.31 35.75
N ALA A 74 -10.98 14.89 35.01
CA ALA A 74 -9.60 15.33 35.24
C ALA A 74 -9.42 16.84 34.96
N GLY A 75 -10.06 17.36 33.91
CA GLY A 75 -10.06 18.79 33.57
C GLY A 75 -10.75 19.67 34.63
N ALA A 76 -11.92 19.26 35.13
CA ALA A 76 -12.68 20.00 36.14
C ALA A 76 -11.93 20.14 37.48
N THR A 77 -11.08 19.16 37.82
CA THR A 77 -10.26 19.19 39.05
C THR A 77 -9.20 20.30 39.01
N ILE A 78 -8.75 20.71 37.83
CA ILE A 78 -7.77 21.80 37.66
C ILE A 78 -8.44 23.18 37.80
N ALA A 79 -9.70 23.31 37.39
CA ALA A 79 -10.44 24.58 37.45
C ALA A 79 -11.00 24.92 38.86
N GLY A 80 -11.15 23.93 39.75
CA GLY A 80 -11.78 24.10 41.07
C GLY A 80 -10.86 24.52 42.23
N GLY A 81 -9.57 24.76 41.99
CA GLY A 81 -8.58 25.08 43.03
C GLY A 81 -8.61 26.55 43.47
N GLY A 82 -9.25 26.83 44.60
CA GLY A 82 -9.35 28.19 45.17
C GLY A 82 -8.01 28.87 45.49
N ASN A 83 -7.78 30.00 44.83
CA ASN A 83 -7.22 31.27 45.32
C ASN A 83 -6.08 31.33 46.37
N SER A 84 -5.13 30.38 46.41
CA SER A 84 -3.91 30.54 47.22
C SER A 84 -2.59 30.08 46.58
N ALA A 85 -2.56 29.87 45.26
CA ALA A 85 -1.37 29.47 44.51
C ALA A 85 -0.94 30.54 43.46
N ALA A 86 -1.03 31.82 43.82
CA ALA A 86 -0.84 32.95 42.88
C ALA A 86 0.63 33.24 42.48
N GLU A 87 1.59 32.34 42.73
CA GLU A 87 3.01 32.60 42.42
C GLU A 87 3.79 31.38 41.91
N LEU A 88 3.09 30.39 41.35
CA LEU A 88 3.69 29.48 40.39
C LEU A 88 3.26 29.97 39.01
N LEU A 89 4.23 30.29 38.16
CA LEU A 89 4.01 30.60 36.74
C LEU A 89 3.35 29.36 36.10
N HIS A 90 2.03 29.24 36.22
CA HIS A 90 1.24 28.17 35.65
C HIS A 90 1.30 28.37 34.14
N VAL A 91 2.20 27.65 33.48
CA VAL A 91 2.18 27.52 32.03
C VAL A 91 0.91 26.72 31.72
N ALA A 92 -0.18 27.44 31.46
CA ALA A 92 -1.43 26.82 31.06
C ALA A 92 -1.21 26.07 29.74
N PRO A 93 -1.73 24.84 29.60
CA PRO A 93 -1.66 24.12 28.33
C PRO A 93 -2.36 24.95 27.25
N ASN A 94 -1.79 24.98 26.05
CA ASN A 94 -2.34 25.68 24.89
C ASN A 94 -2.48 24.70 23.71
N ALA A 95 -3.04 25.17 22.60
CA ALA A 95 -3.26 24.36 21.41
C ALA A 95 -1.97 23.71 20.88
N VAL A 96 -0.81 24.36 21.02
CA VAL A 96 0.49 23.80 20.61
C VAL A 96 0.84 22.58 21.44
N CYS A 97 0.63 22.63 22.76
CA CYS A 97 0.88 21.49 23.65
C CYS A 97 -0.03 20.29 23.34
N PHE A 98 -1.33 20.55 23.12
CA PHE A 98 -2.28 19.51 22.72
C PHE A 98 -1.88 18.89 21.38
N ASN A 99 -1.67 19.71 20.35
CA ASN A 99 -1.28 19.26 19.02
C ASN A 99 0.00 18.43 19.04
N ALA A 100 1.01 18.83 19.82
CA ALA A 100 2.24 18.05 19.96
C ALA A 100 2.01 16.67 20.58
N CYS A 101 1.11 16.56 21.57
CA CYS A 101 0.76 15.28 22.18
C CYS A 101 -0.05 14.40 21.21
N ILE A 102 -1.03 14.98 20.50
CA ILE A 102 -1.83 14.28 19.50
C ILE A 102 -0.94 13.78 18.35
N ASP A 103 -0.03 14.61 17.85
CA ASP A 103 0.95 14.23 16.82
C ASP A 103 1.88 13.12 17.31
N ALA A 104 2.36 13.17 18.55
CA ALA A 104 3.16 12.10 19.14
C ALA A 104 2.39 10.78 19.22
N TRP A 105 1.10 10.80 19.59
CA TRP A 105 0.25 9.61 19.53
C TRP A 105 0.04 9.15 18.09
N SER A 106 -0.16 10.04 17.13
CA SER A 106 -0.36 9.68 15.72
C SER A 106 0.80 8.90 15.09
N LYS A 107 2.02 9.08 15.63
CA LYS A 107 3.26 8.41 15.22
C LYS A 107 3.61 7.20 16.09
N SER A 108 2.81 6.92 17.12
CA SER A 108 3.01 5.80 18.02
C SER A 108 2.56 4.49 17.36
N PRO A 109 3.30 3.38 17.54
CA PRO A 109 2.87 2.06 17.06
C PRO A 109 1.82 1.40 17.97
N SER A 110 1.40 2.06 19.06
CA SER A 110 0.42 1.51 20.00
C SER A 110 -0.96 1.36 19.35
N ARG A 111 -1.68 0.27 19.66
CA ARG A 111 -3.05 0.05 19.18
C ARG A 111 -4.04 1.09 19.72
N ASP A 112 -3.82 1.59 20.94
CA ASP A 112 -4.68 2.60 21.55
C ASP A 112 -4.33 4.04 21.13
N ALA A 113 -3.28 4.21 20.33
CA ALA A 113 -2.82 5.52 19.87
C ALA A 113 -3.91 6.38 19.23
N PRO A 114 -4.72 5.89 18.26
CA PRO A 114 -5.81 6.67 17.69
C PRO A 114 -6.85 7.12 18.72
N LEU A 115 -7.27 6.23 19.63
CA LEU A 115 -8.24 6.59 20.67
C LEU A 115 -7.68 7.68 21.59
N ARG A 116 -6.40 7.56 22.00
CA ARG A 116 -5.76 8.58 22.85
C ARG A 116 -5.62 9.92 22.15
N ALA A 117 -5.29 9.91 20.85
CA ALA A 117 -5.22 11.11 20.03
C ALA A 117 -6.59 11.82 19.96
N GLU A 118 -7.67 11.06 19.77
CA GLU A 118 -9.02 11.60 19.72
C GLU A 118 -9.52 12.10 21.09
N VAL A 119 -9.28 11.36 22.17
CA VAL A 119 -9.65 11.80 23.54
C VAL A 119 -8.95 13.10 23.92
N LEU A 120 -7.69 13.28 23.51
CA LEU A 120 -6.98 14.55 23.73
C LEU A 120 -7.59 15.70 22.93
N LEU A 121 -8.06 15.45 21.71
CA LEU A 121 -8.76 16.44 20.89
C LEU A 121 -10.12 16.82 21.50
N GLU A 122 -10.90 15.84 21.97
CA GLU A 122 -12.16 16.11 22.68
C GLU A 122 -11.94 16.88 23.98
N TRP A 123 -10.87 16.55 24.71
CA TRP A 123 -10.51 17.30 25.91
C TRP A 123 -10.15 18.76 25.58
N GLN A 124 -9.44 18.98 24.47
CA GLN A 124 -9.13 20.31 23.98
C GLN A 124 -10.41 21.10 23.63
N HIS A 125 -11.39 20.48 22.97
CA HIS A 125 -12.71 21.08 22.73
C HIS A 125 -13.42 21.46 24.03
N HIS A 126 -13.53 20.52 24.96
CA HIS A 126 -14.21 20.74 26.23
C HIS A 126 -13.57 21.89 27.04
N LEU A 127 -12.23 21.98 27.05
CA LEU A 127 -11.53 23.08 27.72
C LEU A 127 -11.80 24.42 27.06
N HIS A 128 -11.84 24.50 25.73
CA HIS A 128 -12.17 25.73 25.02
C HIS A 128 -13.62 26.17 25.30
N GLU A 129 -14.57 25.24 25.28
CA GLU A 129 -15.99 25.53 25.55
C GLU A 129 -16.24 25.97 27.00
N THR A 130 -15.54 25.38 27.96
CA THR A 130 -15.73 25.68 29.40
C THR A 130 -15.01 26.94 29.85
N THR A 131 -13.81 27.21 29.31
CA THR A 131 -13.02 28.39 29.71
C THR A 131 -13.26 29.60 28.81
N GLY A 132 -13.71 29.39 27.57
CA GLY A 132 -13.75 30.42 26.53
C GLY A 132 -12.35 30.90 26.10
N ASP A 133 -11.28 30.21 26.49
CA ASP A 133 -9.91 30.61 26.19
C ASP A 133 -9.53 30.19 24.76
N ASP A 134 -9.27 31.17 23.91
CA ASP A 134 -8.81 30.96 22.53
C ASP A 134 -7.42 30.28 22.48
N ALA A 135 -6.62 30.34 23.55
CA ALA A 135 -5.30 29.70 23.58
C ALA A 135 -5.37 28.17 23.50
N VAL A 136 -6.47 27.56 23.91
CA VAL A 136 -6.71 26.11 23.82
C VAL A 136 -7.59 25.73 22.63
N ARG A 137 -8.00 26.67 21.78
CA ARG A 137 -8.92 26.41 20.67
C ARG A 137 -8.39 25.30 19.74
N PRO A 138 -9.19 24.25 19.47
CA PRO A 138 -8.88 23.24 18.46
C PRO A 138 -8.63 23.84 17.09
N ASN A 139 -7.73 23.23 16.31
CA ASN A 139 -7.37 23.70 14.99
C ASN A 139 -7.11 22.55 14.02
N THR A 140 -6.90 22.87 12.75
CA THR A 140 -6.66 21.91 11.67
C THR A 140 -5.54 20.93 12.04
N ILE A 141 -4.43 21.38 12.66
CA ILE A 141 -3.29 20.52 12.99
C ILE A 141 -3.70 19.41 13.96
N GLY A 142 -4.44 19.74 15.03
CA GLY A 142 -4.91 18.76 16.01
C GLY A 142 -5.83 17.71 15.38
N TYR A 143 -6.81 18.17 14.61
CA TYR A 143 -7.71 17.29 13.87
C TYR A 143 -6.99 16.40 12.84
N THR A 144 -6.14 16.97 11.98
CA THR A 144 -5.37 16.22 10.98
C THR A 144 -4.50 15.15 11.65
N SER A 145 -3.92 15.44 12.82
CA SER A 145 -3.10 14.51 13.59
C SER A 145 -3.92 13.35 14.16
N ALA A 146 -5.12 13.62 14.71
CA ALA A 146 -6.03 12.58 15.18
C ALA A 146 -6.54 11.69 14.04
N ILE A 147 -6.95 12.27 12.92
CA ILE A 147 -7.35 11.55 11.70
C ILE A 147 -6.19 10.69 11.17
N SER A 148 -4.98 11.26 11.16
CA SER A 148 -3.74 10.56 10.81
C SER A 148 -3.43 9.37 11.71
N ALA A 149 -3.75 9.46 13.01
CA ALA A 149 -3.61 8.37 13.94
C ALA A 149 -4.57 7.22 13.59
N TRP A 150 -5.84 7.54 13.30
CA TRP A 150 -6.82 6.55 12.85
C TRP A 150 -6.39 5.88 11.54
N SER A 151 -6.01 6.65 10.52
CA SER A 151 -5.57 6.11 9.21
C SER A 151 -4.38 5.14 9.29
N ARG A 152 -3.52 5.27 10.32
CA ARG A 152 -2.35 4.41 10.54
C ARG A 152 -2.62 3.21 11.46
N SER A 153 -3.72 3.23 12.23
CA SER A 153 -3.98 2.26 13.29
C SER A 153 -4.24 0.83 12.81
N GLY A 154 -4.76 0.66 11.60
CA GLY A 154 -5.24 -0.64 11.10
C GLY A 154 -6.50 -1.15 11.81
N ASP A 155 -7.14 -0.34 12.65
CA ASP A 155 -8.40 -0.67 13.30
C ASP A 155 -9.56 -0.78 12.28
N ARG A 156 -10.51 -1.69 12.50
CA ARG A 156 -11.69 -1.86 11.62
C ARG A 156 -12.58 -0.61 11.58
N ARG A 157 -12.60 0.17 12.66
CA ARG A 157 -13.35 1.42 12.81
C ARG A 157 -12.59 2.64 12.32
N ALA A 158 -11.32 2.48 11.93
CA ALA A 158 -10.43 3.59 11.59
C ALA A 158 -11.02 4.53 10.52
N ALA A 159 -11.60 3.95 9.47
CA ALA A 159 -12.18 4.71 8.38
C ALA A 159 -13.42 5.51 8.82
N ASP A 160 -14.32 4.92 9.62
CA ASP A 160 -15.52 5.61 10.10
C ASP A 160 -15.16 6.75 11.06
N ARG A 161 -14.19 6.52 11.96
CA ARG A 161 -13.74 7.53 12.91
C ARG A 161 -12.99 8.66 12.24
N ALA A 162 -12.10 8.35 11.30
CA ALA A 162 -11.42 9.34 10.47
C ALA A 162 -12.43 10.20 9.70
N GLU A 163 -13.45 9.58 9.10
CA GLU A 163 -14.49 10.33 8.38
C GLU A 163 -15.40 11.13 9.32
N ALA A 164 -15.75 10.61 10.49
CA ALA A 164 -16.55 11.33 11.49
C ALA A 164 -15.85 12.62 11.95
N LEU A 165 -14.54 12.54 12.22
CA LEU A 165 -13.73 13.71 12.56
C LEU A 165 -13.68 14.72 11.41
N LEU A 166 -13.50 14.27 10.16
CA LEU A 166 -13.54 15.15 9.00
C LEU A 166 -14.92 15.82 8.81
N ARG A 167 -16.01 15.07 8.96
CA ARG A 167 -17.38 15.62 8.91
C ARG A 167 -17.57 16.70 9.98
N ARG A 168 -17.07 16.46 11.20
CA ARG A 168 -17.08 17.47 12.28
C ARG A 168 -16.29 18.71 11.90
N MET A 169 -15.10 18.58 11.30
CA MET A 169 -14.33 19.74 10.83
C MET A 169 -15.08 20.55 9.77
N ILE A 170 -15.70 19.88 8.79
CA ILE A 170 -16.50 20.53 7.74
C ILE A 170 -17.67 21.28 8.38
N GLN A 171 -18.37 20.64 9.32
CA GLN A 171 -19.48 21.26 10.03
C GLN A 171 -19.06 22.53 10.79
N LEU A 172 -17.98 22.44 11.58
CA LEU A 172 -17.45 23.59 12.31
C LEU A 172 -17.01 24.72 11.37
N TYR A 173 -16.44 24.38 10.22
CA TYR A 173 -15.97 25.34 9.25
C TYR A 173 -17.10 26.03 8.47
N GLU A 174 -18.04 25.27 7.90
CA GLU A 174 -19.10 25.77 7.02
C GLU A 174 -20.30 26.32 7.80
N GLU A 175 -20.76 25.60 8.84
CA GLU A 175 -21.97 25.99 9.59
C GLU A 175 -21.66 27.00 10.69
N GLN A 176 -20.55 26.82 11.40
CA GLN A 176 -20.18 27.69 12.53
C GLN A 176 -19.18 28.79 12.14
N GLY A 177 -18.63 28.74 10.92
CA GLY A 177 -17.68 29.73 10.43
C GLY A 177 -16.30 29.67 11.09
N ASP A 178 -15.94 28.55 11.74
CA ASP A 178 -14.65 28.39 12.41
C ASP A 178 -13.52 28.13 11.40
N ARG A 179 -12.84 29.22 11.02
CA ARG A 179 -11.70 29.15 10.08
C ARG A 179 -10.48 28.41 10.63
N ASN A 180 -10.35 28.20 11.95
CA ASN A 180 -9.19 27.52 12.53
C ASN A 180 -9.19 26.01 12.29
N VAL A 181 -10.35 25.44 11.97
CA VAL A 181 -10.52 23.99 11.73
C VAL A 181 -10.78 23.67 10.27
N ARG A 182 -10.49 24.60 9.35
CA ARG A 182 -10.62 24.39 7.90
C ARG A 182 -9.89 23.11 7.49
N PRO A 183 -10.59 22.10 6.92
CA PRO A 183 -9.95 20.91 6.37
C PRO A 183 -8.97 21.27 5.26
N ASN A 184 -7.83 20.60 5.21
CA ASN A 184 -6.83 20.74 4.15
C ASN A 184 -6.62 19.41 3.40
N ASN A 185 -5.87 19.45 2.32
CA ASN A 185 -5.54 18.30 1.47
C ASN A 185 -4.94 17.11 2.25
N VAL A 186 -4.13 17.36 3.28
CA VAL A 186 -3.59 16.32 4.17
C VAL A 186 -4.70 15.64 4.97
N THR A 187 -5.66 16.42 5.48
CA THR A 187 -6.81 15.91 6.24
C THR A 187 -7.66 14.99 5.36
N TRP A 188 -8.04 15.46 4.17
CA TRP A 188 -8.82 14.68 3.22
C TRP A 188 -8.08 13.42 2.77
N GLY A 189 -6.81 13.55 2.41
CA GLY A 189 -5.95 12.43 2.01
C GLY A 189 -5.86 11.36 3.10
N ALA A 190 -5.72 11.74 4.37
CA ALA A 190 -5.66 10.79 5.48
C ALA A 190 -6.97 9.99 5.65
N VAL A 191 -8.15 10.60 5.45
CA VAL A 191 -9.44 9.88 5.49
C VAL A 191 -9.59 8.95 4.28
N ILE A 192 -9.23 9.40 3.08
CA ILE A 192 -9.26 8.56 1.87
C ILE A 192 -8.33 7.35 2.05
N GLU A 193 -7.13 7.56 2.60
CA GLU A 193 -6.18 6.49 2.93
C GLU A 193 -6.74 5.53 3.99
N ALA A 194 -7.46 6.03 5.00
CA ALA A 194 -8.11 5.19 6.01
C ALA A 194 -9.15 4.25 5.36
N TRP A 195 -9.97 4.78 4.44
CA TRP A 195 -10.90 3.96 3.66
C TRP A 195 -10.18 2.95 2.76
N ALA A 196 -9.13 3.36 2.05
CA ALA A 196 -8.31 2.48 1.20
C ALA A 196 -7.69 1.30 1.98
N LYS A 197 -7.35 1.50 3.26
CA LYS A 197 -6.82 0.46 4.15
C LYS A 197 -7.88 -0.41 4.80
N SER A 198 -9.14 0.03 4.85
CA SER A 198 -10.21 -0.68 5.57
C SER A 198 -10.55 -2.05 4.98
N ARG A 199 -10.32 -2.25 3.67
CA ARG A 199 -10.66 -3.49 2.91
C ARG A 199 -12.12 -3.94 3.08
N ARG A 200 -13.02 -3.01 3.43
CA ARG A 200 -14.45 -3.28 3.58
C ARG A 200 -15.13 -3.20 2.21
N ARG A 201 -16.23 -3.93 2.04
CA ARG A 201 -17.08 -3.78 0.85
C ARG A 201 -17.57 -2.33 0.77
N GLY A 202 -17.53 -1.71 -0.40
CA GLY A 202 -17.89 -0.30 -0.55
C GLY A 202 -16.76 0.69 -0.22
N SER A 203 -15.58 0.22 0.24
CA SER A 203 -14.52 1.14 0.67
C SER A 203 -13.89 1.92 -0.48
N ALA A 204 -13.88 1.35 -1.69
CA ALA A 204 -13.30 1.99 -2.85
C ALA A 204 -14.20 3.11 -3.38
N GLU A 205 -15.51 2.84 -3.44
CA GLU A 205 -16.54 3.82 -3.75
C GLU A 205 -16.53 4.95 -2.74
N ARG A 206 -16.43 4.65 -1.45
CA ARG A 206 -16.32 5.69 -0.41
C ARG A 206 -15.05 6.52 -0.54
N ALA A 207 -13.90 5.90 -0.80
CA ALA A 207 -12.65 6.62 -1.05
C ALA A 207 -12.76 7.56 -2.27
N GLU A 208 -13.39 7.10 -3.34
CA GLU A 208 -13.63 7.91 -4.54
C GLU A 208 -14.67 9.01 -4.31
N GLU A 209 -15.74 8.76 -3.57
CA GLU A 209 -16.73 9.78 -3.17
C GLU A 209 -16.08 10.90 -2.36
N LEU A 210 -15.20 10.56 -1.42
CA LEU A 210 -14.46 11.53 -0.63
C LEU A 210 -13.48 12.36 -1.47
N LEU A 211 -12.86 11.75 -2.49
CA LEU A 211 -12.02 12.48 -3.44
C LEU A 211 -12.84 13.48 -4.27
N HIS A 212 -14.04 13.11 -4.73
CA HIS A 212 -14.94 14.03 -5.39
C HIS A 212 -15.42 15.16 -4.46
N LYS A 213 -15.71 14.85 -3.19
CA LYS A 213 -16.05 15.86 -2.19
C LYS A 213 -14.89 16.83 -1.95
N LEU A 214 -13.64 16.36 -1.93
CA LEU A 214 -12.45 17.23 -1.85
C LEU A 214 -12.39 18.19 -3.05
N GLN A 215 -12.64 17.70 -4.27
CA GLN A 215 -12.68 18.55 -5.47
C GLN A 215 -13.78 19.61 -5.37
N GLN A 216 -15.00 19.21 -5.03
CA GLN A 216 -16.13 20.13 -4.84
C GLN A 216 -15.86 21.15 -3.73
N PHE A 217 -15.26 20.72 -2.63
CA PHE A 217 -14.87 21.61 -1.54
C PHE A 217 -13.83 22.63 -2.02
N HIS A 218 -12.82 22.22 -2.80
CA HIS A 218 -11.85 23.15 -3.37
C HIS A 218 -12.51 24.21 -4.28
N GLU A 219 -13.40 23.79 -5.18
CA GLU A 219 -14.13 24.67 -6.10
C GLU A 219 -15.02 25.68 -5.35
N GLN A 220 -15.77 25.21 -4.35
CA GLN A 220 -16.70 26.05 -3.57
C GLN A 220 -15.97 27.10 -2.73
N GLN A 221 -14.77 26.78 -2.24
CA GLN A 221 -13.99 27.74 -1.45
C GLN A 221 -13.46 28.92 -2.28
N GLY A 222 -13.64 28.90 -3.61
CA GLY A 222 -13.22 29.99 -4.50
C GLY A 222 -11.74 30.30 -4.35
N GLY A 223 -10.95 29.29 -3.93
CA GLY A 223 -9.53 29.42 -3.75
C GLY A 223 -8.94 29.95 -5.04
N GLY A 224 -8.28 31.11 -4.98
CA GLY A 224 -7.56 31.61 -6.13
C GLY A 224 -6.59 30.55 -6.65
N PRO A 225 -6.02 30.73 -7.85
CA PRO A 225 -5.06 29.79 -8.43
C PRO A 225 -3.83 29.47 -7.54
N ASP A 226 -3.66 30.15 -6.41
CA ASP A 226 -2.60 29.93 -5.42
C ASP A 226 -3.03 29.20 -4.13
N ASP A 227 -4.33 28.95 -3.86
CA ASP A 227 -4.75 28.22 -2.65
C ASP A 227 -4.56 26.70 -2.82
N ARG A 228 -3.34 26.24 -2.57
CA ARG A 228 -2.96 24.83 -2.63
C ARG A 228 -3.46 24.01 -1.43
N SER A 229 -3.96 24.66 -0.38
CA SER A 229 -4.24 23.98 0.89
C SER A 229 -5.42 23.01 0.81
N THR A 230 -6.33 23.16 -0.15
CA THR A 230 -7.49 22.28 -0.35
C THR A 230 -7.50 21.60 -1.70
N ARG A 231 -6.41 21.71 -2.49
CA ARG A 231 -6.32 21.04 -3.78
C ARG A 231 -6.23 19.52 -3.58
N PRO A 232 -6.90 18.73 -4.45
CA PRO A 232 -6.54 17.33 -4.60
C PRO A 232 -5.05 17.21 -4.86
N THR A 233 -4.43 16.17 -4.30
CA THR A 233 -3.01 15.85 -4.50
C THR A 233 -2.87 14.45 -5.06
N GLU A 234 -1.68 14.15 -5.59
CA GLU A 234 -1.29 12.82 -6.04
C GLU A 234 -1.56 11.76 -4.96
N VAL A 235 -1.27 12.06 -3.69
CA VAL A 235 -1.50 11.15 -2.55
C VAL A 235 -2.98 10.79 -2.41
N ALA A 236 -3.89 11.76 -2.55
CA ALA A 236 -5.33 11.52 -2.43
C ALA A 236 -5.85 10.64 -3.59
N PHE A 237 -5.39 10.90 -4.81
CA PHE A 237 -5.71 10.07 -5.98
C PHE A 237 -5.14 8.67 -5.87
N ASN A 238 -3.84 8.53 -5.58
CA ASN A 238 -3.18 7.24 -5.41
C ASN A 238 -3.87 6.40 -4.33
N SER A 239 -4.32 7.02 -3.24
CA SER A 239 -5.07 6.33 -2.19
C SER A 239 -6.43 5.81 -2.69
N ALA A 240 -7.17 6.59 -3.49
CA ALA A 240 -8.43 6.14 -4.07
C ALA A 240 -8.23 5.05 -5.14
N ILE A 241 -7.19 5.16 -5.98
CA ILE A 241 -6.83 4.14 -6.98
C ILE A 241 -6.40 2.83 -6.28
N ASP A 242 -5.61 2.93 -5.20
CA ASP A 242 -5.20 1.78 -4.40
C ASP A 242 -6.39 1.13 -3.67
N ALA A 243 -7.38 1.92 -3.23
CA ALA A 243 -8.64 1.39 -2.70
C ALA A 243 -9.36 0.51 -3.74
N TRP A 244 -9.48 0.97 -4.98
CA TRP A 244 -10.00 0.18 -6.09
C TRP A 244 -9.14 -1.06 -6.36
N ALA A 245 -7.81 -0.93 -6.38
CA ALA A 245 -6.91 -2.07 -6.56
C ALA A 245 -7.00 -3.13 -5.45
N LYS A 246 -7.55 -2.78 -4.28
CA LYS A 246 -7.75 -3.68 -3.14
C LYS A 246 -9.18 -4.19 -3.00
N SER A 247 -10.17 -3.59 -3.66
CA SER A 247 -11.58 -3.98 -3.48
C SER A 247 -11.90 -5.34 -4.11
N GLY A 248 -11.18 -5.73 -5.16
CA GLY A 248 -11.45 -6.96 -5.90
C GLY A 248 -12.74 -6.90 -6.74
N GLU A 249 -13.33 -5.71 -6.88
CA GLU A 249 -14.53 -5.52 -7.67
C GLU A 249 -14.26 -5.60 -9.17
N ARG A 250 -15.25 -6.08 -9.93
CA ARG A 250 -15.13 -6.27 -11.38
C ARG A 250 -14.78 -4.98 -12.13
N ASP A 251 -15.37 -3.85 -11.72
CA ASP A 251 -15.15 -2.55 -12.35
C ASP A 251 -13.91 -1.82 -11.82
N ALA A 252 -13.21 -2.37 -10.82
CA ALA A 252 -12.06 -1.72 -10.18
C ALA A 252 -10.99 -1.23 -11.16
N PRO A 253 -10.55 -2.01 -12.19
CA PRO A 253 -9.56 -1.51 -13.14
C PRO A 253 -10.06 -0.32 -13.97
N ARG A 254 -11.35 -0.32 -14.33
CA ARG A 254 -11.95 0.77 -15.12
C ARG A 254 -12.05 2.06 -14.29
N ARG A 255 -12.41 1.94 -13.01
CA ARG A 255 -12.45 3.06 -12.06
C ARG A 255 -11.05 3.62 -11.79
N ALA A 256 -10.09 2.73 -11.52
CA ALA A 256 -8.67 3.09 -11.36
C ALA A 256 -8.13 3.89 -12.55
N GLU A 257 -8.33 3.41 -13.79
CA GLU A 257 -7.91 4.13 -15.00
C GLU A 257 -8.68 5.45 -15.22
N ALA A 258 -9.95 5.53 -14.84
CA ALA A 258 -10.72 6.77 -14.93
C ALA A 258 -10.19 7.84 -13.98
N LEU A 259 -9.78 7.46 -12.78
CA LEU A 259 -9.10 8.34 -11.84
C LEU A 259 -7.74 8.80 -12.37
N LEU A 260 -6.94 7.90 -12.95
CA LEU A 260 -5.67 8.26 -13.59
C LEU A 260 -5.86 9.26 -14.74
N ARG A 261 -6.86 9.05 -15.60
CA ARG A 261 -7.22 10.03 -16.65
C ARG A 261 -7.65 11.37 -16.05
N THR A 262 -8.35 11.36 -14.93
CA THR A 262 -8.75 12.58 -14.21
C THR A 262 -7.52 13.31 -13.68
N MET A 263 -6.51 12.62 -13.14
CA MET A 263 -5.25 13.24 -12.72
C MET A 263 -4.57 13.97 -13.89
N TRP A 264 -4.46 13.33 -15.06
CA TRP A 264 -3.90 13.97 -16.26
C TRP A 264 -4.68 15.18 -16.71
N ARG A 265 -6.02 15.12 -16.66
CA ARG A 265 -6.89 16.27 -16.98
C ARG A 265 -6.61 17.45 -16.05
N LEU A 266 -6.59 17.21 -14.74
CA LEU A 266 -6.31 18.25 -13.74
C LEU A 266 -4.89 18.83 -13.88
N PHE A 267 -3.91 18.00 -14.21
CA PHE A 267 -2.53 18.46 -14.43
C PHE A 267 -2.40 19.31 -15.71
N ARG A 268 -2.93 18.82 -16.85
CA ARG A 268 -2.75 19.43 -18.18
C ARG A 268 -3.66 20.63 -18.42
N GLU A 269 -4.93 20.52 -18.04
CA GLU A 269 -5.96 21.51 -18.38
C GLU A 269 -6.13 22.55 -17.28
N GLU A 270 -6.07 22.13 -16.02
CA GLU A 270 -6.30 23.00 -14.86
C GLU A 270 -4.98 23.49 -14.23
N GLY A 271 -3.83 23.00 -14.69
CA GLY A 271 -2.50 23.43 -14.22
C GLY A 271 -2.21 23.05 -12.77
N ASN A 272 -2.83 21.99 -12.26
CA ASN A 272 -2.59 21.52 -10.90
C ASN A 272 -1.35 20.59 -10.86
N ASP A 273 -0.18 21.17 -10.60
CA ASP A 273 1.08 20.40 -10.48
C ASP A 273 1.05 19.36 -9.36
N ASP A 274 0.22 19.56 -8.31
CA ASP A 274 0.18 18.70 -7.13
C ASP A 274 -0.51 17.33 -7.39
N VAL A 275 -1.13 17.13 -8.56
CA VAL A 275 -1.80 15.87 -8.97
C VAL A 275 -1.13 15.16 -10.15
N ARG A 276 0.08 15.60 -10.52
CA ARG A 276 0.82 14.99 -11.62
C ARG A 276 0.98 13.48 -11.40
N PRO A 277 0.53 12.62 -12.34
CA PRO A 277 0.72 11.19 -12.22
C PRO A 277 2.19 10.78 -12.18
N SER A 278 2.50 9.80 -11.33
CA SER A 278 3.84 9.21 -11.21
C SER A 278 3.81 7.70 -11.46
N ALA A 279 4.97 7.04 -11.35
CA ALA A 279 5.04 5.59 -11.33
C ALA A 279 4.11 4.95 -10.28
N VAL A 280 3.86 5.60 -9.14
CA VAL A 280 2.94 5.09 -8.12
C VAL A 280 1.49 5.05 -8.63
N SER A 281 1.05 6.06 -9.38
CA SER A 281 -0.29 6.14 -9.96
C SER A 281 -0.52 5.02 -10.98
N TYR A 282 0.41 4.83 -11.90
CA TYR A 282 0.36 3.75 -12.90
C TYR A 282 0.45 2.36 -12.27
N ASN A 283 1.36 2.17 -11.31
CA ASN A 283 1.51 0.90 -10.58
C ASN A 283 0.22 0.54 -9.81
N SER A 284 -0.50 1.53 -9.29
CA SER A 284 -1.79 1.29 -8.63
C SER A 284 -2.86 0.81 -9.62
N CYS A 285 -2.93 1.39 -10.83
CA CYS A 285 -3.81 0.91 -11.91
C CYS A 285 -3.43 -0.51 -12.39
N LEU A 286 -2.14 -0.77 -12.59
CA LEU A 286 -1.62 -2.10 -12.97
C LEU A 286 -1.91 -3.14 -11.89
N ASN A 287 -1.82 -2.77 -10.61
CA ASN A 287 -2.20 -3.65 -9.50
C ASN A 287 -3.69 -4.02 -9.55
N ALA A 288 -4.57 -3.06 -9.86
CA ALA A 288 -6.00 -3.34 -10.07
C ALA A 288 -6.22 -4.32 -11.24
N LEU A 289 -5.55 -4.11 -12.38
CA LEU A 289 -5.60 -5.04 -13.53
C LEU A 289 -5.11 -6.44 -13.16
N SER A 290 -3.98 -6.54 -12.45
CA SER A 290 -3.36 -7.80 -12.05
C SER A 290 -4.21 -8.67 -11.10
N LYS A 291 -5.23 -8.08 -10.47
CA LYS A 291 -6.16 -8.77 -9.58
C LYS A 291 -7.55 -8.96 -10.20
N SER A 292 -7.79 -8.33 -11.33
CA SER A 292 -9.07 -8.43 -12.03
C SER A 292 -9.22 -9.75 -12.76
N SER A 293 -10.46 -10.14 -13.01
CA SER A 293 -10.82 -11.23 -13.91
C SER A 293 -11.17 -10.72 -15.31
N ASP A 294 -10.71 -9.52 -15.68
CA ASP A 294 -10.99 -8.93 -16.99
C ASP A 294 -10.16 -9.66 -18.07
N PRO A 295 -10.78 -10.26 -19.10
CA PRO A 295 -10.04 -10.94 -20.17
C PRO A 295 -9.06 -10.01 -20.90
N ASP A 296 -9.36 -8.72 -20.96
CA ASP A 296 -8.55 -7.71 -21.64
C ASP A 296 -7.48 -7.11 -20.72
N ALA A 297 -7.33 -7.61 -19.48
CA ALA A 297 -6.44 -7.02 -18.47
C ALA A 297 -4.98 -6.94 -18.96
N ALA A 298 -4.50 -7.98 -19.64
CA ALA A 298 -3.12 -8.03 -20.14
C ALA A 298 -2.88 -6.99 -21.25
N GLU A 299 -3.80 -6.84 -22.20
CA GLU A 299 -3.71 -5.84 -23.27
C GLU A 299 -3.75 -4.42 -22.69
N ARG A 300 -4.65 -4.18 -21.74
CA ARG A 300 -4.75 -2.90 -21.03
C ARG A 300 -3.48 -2.58 -20.23
N ALA A 301 -2.89 -3.58 -19.57
CA ALA A 301 -1.63 -3.42 -18.85
C ALA A 301 -0.47 -3.04 -19.79
N TRP A 302 -0.35 -3.70 -20.94
CA TRP A 302 0.63 -3.32 -21.97
C TRP A 302 0.43 -1.88 -22.45
N ARG A 303 -0.82 -1.48 -22.69
CA ARG A 303 -1.16 -0.12 -23.12
C ARG A 303 -0.76 0.92 -22.07
N LEU A 304 -1.04 0.66 -20.78
CA LEU A 304 -0.66 1.56 -19.69
C LEU A 304 0.87 1.69 -19.56
N VAL A 305 1.62 0.59 -19.65
CA VAL A 305 3.09 0.65 -19.59
C VAL A 305 3.67 1.36 -20.81
N GLY A 306 3.11 1.14 -22.00
CA GLY A 306 3.49 1.85 -23.22
C GLY A 306 3.22 3.34 -23.15
N GLU A 307 2.03 3.73 -22.66
CA GLU A 307 1.66 5.13 -22.41
C GLU A 307 2.61 5.77 -21.40
N MET A 308 2.84 5.12 -20.25
CA MET A 308 3.78 5.59 -19.21
C MET A 308 5.18 5.81 -19.77
N THR A 309 5.69 4.89 -20.61
CA THR A 309 7.01 4.99 -21.24
C THR A 309 7.06 6.17 -22.21
N MET A 310 6.08 6.29 -23.11
CA MET A 310 6.02 7.36 -24.10
C MET A 310 5.93 8.73 -23.43
N LEU A 311 5.08 8.87 -22.41
CA LEU A 311 4.94 10.12 -21.66
C LEU A 311 6.23 10.49 -20.93
N ALA A 312 6.91 9.51 -20.33
CA ALA A 312 8.16 9.75 -19.59
C ALA A 312 9.33 10.13 -20.51
N GLU A 313 9.49 9.44 -21.64
CA GLU A 313 10.65 9.60 -22.53
C GLU A 313 10.45 10.68 -23.60
N GLU A 314 9.24 10.84 -24.14
CA GLU A 314 8.98 11.70 -25.30
C GLU A 314 8.28 13.02 -24.94
N GLU A 315 7.30 12.98 -24.02
CA GLU A 315 6.47 14.17 -23.73
C GLU A 315 7.04 15.04 -22.61
N TYR A 316 7.47 14.44 -21.50
CA TYR A 316 7.84 15.19 -20.29
C TYR A 316 9.31 15.12 -19.90
N ASP A 317 10.10 14.20 -20.47
CA ASP A 317 11.48 13.91 -20.03
C ASP A 317 11.58 13.75 -18.50
N ASP A 318 10.67 12.95 -17.95
CA ASP A 318 10.48 12.81 -16.51
C ASP A 318 10.89 11.44 -16.01
N ALA A 319 12.00 11.44 -15.27
CA ALA A 319 12.46 10.25 -14.60
C ALA A 319 11.38 9.69 -13.67
N GLU A 320 10.64 10.48 -12.89
CA GLU A 320 9.65 9.96 -11.91
C GLU A 320 8.48 9.18 -12.54
N LEU A 321 8.24 9.38 -13.84
CA LEU A 321 7.23 8.67 -14.63
C LEU A 321 7.78 7.42 -15.34
N LEU A 322 9.11 7.20 -15.37
CA LEU A 322 9.68 6.01 -16.02
C LEU A 322 9.26 4.70 -15.33
N PRO A 323 8.90 3.65 -16.10
CA PRO A 323 8.60 2.33 -15.56
C PRO A 323 9.72 1.80 -14.64
N ASP A 324 9.34 1.29 -13.49
CA ASP A 324 10.26 0.73 -12.51
C ASP A 324 10.09 -0.79 -12.40
N THR A 325 10.90 -1.43 -11.54
CA THR A 325 10.81 -2.87 -11.26
C THR A 325 9.40 -3.31 -10.86
N VAL A 326 8.66 -2.46 -10.14
CA VAL A 326 7.29 -2.77 -9.70
C VAL A 326 6.34 -2.75 -10.90
N THR A 327 6.47 -1.77 -11.80
CA THR A 327 5.71 -1.68 -13.06
C THR A 327 5.80 -2.97 -13.86
N TYR A 328 7.03 -3.44 -14.13
CA TYR A 328 7.25 -4.66 -14.91
C TYR A 328 6.80 -5.93 -14.19
N THR A 329 6.97 -5.99 -12.86
CA THR A 329 6.49 -7.13 -12.07
C THR A 329 4.95 -7.23 -12.11
N LEU A 330 4.24 -6.10 -12.04
CA LEU A 330 2.78 -6.06 -12.16
C LEU A 330 2.29 -6.40 -13.58
N LEU A 331 3.02 -5.99 -14.62
CA LEU A 331 2.74 -6.39 -16.00
C LEU A 331 2.84 -7.92 -16.15
N ILE A 332 3.93 -8.54 -15.68
CA ILE A 332 4.12 -10.00 -15.71
C ILE A 332 3.00 -10.72 -14.95
N ASN A 333 2.66 -10.24 -13.75
CA ASN A 333 1.56 -10.82 -12.96
C ASN A 333 0.21 -10.75 -13.67
N THR A 334 -0.05 -9.67 -14.40
CA THR A 334 -1.28 -9.50 -15.18
C THR A 334 -1.31 -10.48 -16.37
N ILE A 335 -0.18 -10.65 -17.07
CA ILE A 335 -0.03 -11.61 -18.17
C ILE A 335 -0.17 -13.05 -17.67
N ALA A 336 0.42 -13.39 -16.52
CA ALA A 336 0.34 -14.73 -15.94
C ALA A 336 -1.13 -15.18 -15.72
N LYS A 337 -2.01 -14.23 -15.37
CA LYS A 337 -3.43 -14.46 -15.12
C LYS A 337 -4.33 -14.26 -16.34
N SER A 338 -3.78 -13.86 -17.49
CA SER A 338 -4.55 -13.65 -18.71
C SER A 338 -5.20 -14.97 -19.21
N PRO A 339 -6.25 -14.91 -20.04
CA PRO A 339 -6.80 -16.10 -20.68
C PRO A 339 -5.92 -16.64 -21.82
N ASP A 340 -4.93 -15.88 -22.31
CA ASP A 340 -4.01 -16.33 -23.36
C ASP A 340 -2.96 -17.27 -22.77
N HIS A 341 -3.26 -18.56 -22.73
CA HIS A 341 -2.44 -19.55 -22.05
C HIS A 341 -1.11 -19.89 -22.72
N GLU A 342 -0.96 -19.71 -24.03
CA GLU A 342 0.22 -20.22 -24.74
C GLU A 342 1.42 -19.27 -24.66
N ARG A 343 1.17 -17.96 -24.56
CA ARG A 343 2.21 -16.93 -24.62
C ARG A 343 2.68 -16.41 -23.26
N LYS A 344 2.02 -16.80 -22.17
CA LYS A 344 2.31 -16.29 -20.81
C LYS A 344 3.77 -16.40 -20.45
N SER A 345 4.35 -17.60 -20.60
CA SER A 345 5.75 -17.86 -20.24
C SER A 345 6.73 -17.11 -21.14
N THR A 346 6.44 -17.01 -22.44
CA THR A 346 7.33 -16.33 -23.39
C THR A 346 7.30 -14.82 -23.21
N ASP A 347 6.12 -14.24 -23.02
CA ASP A 347 5.94 -12.79 -22.82
C ASP A 347 6.53 -12.37 -21.47
N ALA A 348 6.28 -13.16 -20.41
CA ALA A 348 6.88 -12.94 -19.10
C ALA A 348 8.42 -12.99 -19.16
N ARG A 349 8.98 -13.94 -19.91
CA ARG A 349 10.43 -14.03 -20.11
C ARG A 349 10.98 -12.85 -20.90
N SER A 350 10.29 -12.43 -21.96
CA SER A 350 10.69 -11.25 -22.76
C SER A 350 10.79 -10.00 -21.88
N ILE A 351 9.76 -9.76 -21.04
CA ILE A 351 9.76 -8.60 -20.13
C ILE A 351 10.92 -8.67 -19.14
N LEU A 352 11.22 -9.85 -18.58
CA LEU A 352 12.36 -10.02 -17.67
C LEU A 352 13.70 -9.73 -18.36
N VAL A 353 13.87 -10.16 -19.61
CA VAL A 353 15.07 -9.88 -20.41
C VAL A 353 15.19 -8.38 -20.68
N ASP A 354 14.11 -7.74 -21.14
CA ASP A 354 14.09 -6.29 -21.40
C ASP A 354 14.43 -5.49 -20.12
N LEU A 355 13.88 -5.92 -18.97
CA LEU A 355 14.17 -5.29 -17.67
C LEU A 355 15.66 -5.40 -17.31
N ARG A 356 16.28 -6.57 -17.53
CA ARG A 356 17.71 -6.77 -17.29
C ARG A 356 18.57 -5.92 -18.20
N GLU A 357 18.19 -5.81 -19.47
CA GLU A 357 18.91 -4.94 -20.42
C GLU A 357 18.85 -3.48 -19.99
N LYS A 358 17.69 -3.00 -19.54
CA LYS A 358 17.54 -1.65 -18.98
C LYS A 358 18.41 -1.44 -17.74
N ALA A 359 18.38 -2.37 -16.78
CA ALA A 359 19.25 -2.32 -15.60
C ALA A 359 20.74 -2.23 -15.96
N ARG A 360 21.18 -3.03 -16.94
CA ARG A 360 22.56 -3.03 -17.42
C ARG A 360 22.93 -1.68 -18.03
N GLN A 361 22.05 -1.09 -18.83
CA GLN A 361 22.27 0.22 -19.43
C GLN A 361 22.34 1.34 -18.37
N GLU A 362 21.49 1.30 -17.34
CA GLU A 362 21.56 2.23 -16.20
C GLU A 362 22.90 2.07 -15.45
N GLY A 363 23.34 0.84 -15.22
CA GLY A 363 24.62 0.55 -14.59
C GLY A 363 25.83 1.02 -15.39
N ASP A 364 25.81 0.84 -16.71
CA ASP A 364 26.88 1.32 -17.60
C ASP A 364 26.93 2.86 -17.62
N LYS A 365 25.77 3.55 -17.66
CA LYS A 365 25.68 5.01 -17.56
C LYS A 365 26.24 5.52 -16.22
N ALA A 366 25.84 4.91 -15.10
CA ALA A 366 26.30 5.29 -13.77
C ALA A 366 27.82 5.14 -13.60
N LYS A 367 28.44 4.11 -14.21
CA LYS A 367 29.90 3.93 -14.22
C LYS A 367 30.60 5.06 -14.98
N VAL A 368 30.10 5.43 -16.16
CA VAL A 368 30.66 6.52 -16.97
C VAL A 368 30.58 7.86 -16.23
N GLU A 369 29.46 8.16 -15.58
CA GLU A 369 29.30 9.37 -14.76
C GLU A 369 30.23 9.39 -13.55
N ALA A 370 30.40 8.25 -12.88
CA ALA A 370 31.31 8.12 -11.74
C ALA A 370 32.80 8.29 -12.13
N GLU A 371 33.18 7.87 -13.34
CA GLU A 371 34.53 8.11 -13.88
C GLU A 371 34.76 9.59 -14.24
N ALA A 372 33.72 10.28 -14.69
CA ALA A 372 33.76 11.72 -14.99
C ALA A 372 33.87 12.60 -13.72
N ASP A 373 33.25 12.20 -12.60
CA ASP A 373 33.20 12.98 -11.34
C ASP A 373 34.35 12.67 -10.34
N SER A 374 35.52 12.26 -10.85
CA SER A 374 36.70 11.83 -10.04
C SER A 374 37.28 12.86 -9.04
N GLY A 375 36.63 14.02 -8.84
CA GLY A 375 37.01 15.09 -7.91
C GLY A 375 36.15 15.26 -6.65
N ARG A 376 34.98 14.61 -6.52
CA ARG A 376 34.14 14.71 -5.30
C ARG A 376 33.89 13.34 -4.67
N ARG A 377 33.61 13.35 -3.36
CA ARG A 377 33.43 12.14 -2.52
C ARG A 377 32.50 11.15 -3.23
N ARG A 378 33.01 9.94 -3.50
CA ARG A 378 32.27 8.80 -4.08
C ARG A 378 31.03 8.49 -3.21
N SER A 379 29.88 9.03 -3.59
CA SER A 379 28.59 8.50 -3.16
C SER A 379 28.34 7.24 -3.99
N ARG A 380 27.97 6.13 -3.33
CA ARG A 380 27.54 4.93 -4.05
C ARG A 380 26.30 5.27 -4.90
N PRO A 381 26.22 4.81 -6.16
CA PRO A 381 24.97 4.92 -6.92
C PRO A 381 23.85 4.23 -6.13
N GLY A 382 22.66 4.83 -6.14
CA GLY A 382 21.46 4.21 -5.55
C GLY A 382 21.02 2.96 -6.33
N PRO A 383 20.03 2.20 -5.83
CA PRO A 383 19.48 1.08 -6.57
C PRO A 383 18.96 1.52 -7.94
N PHE A 384 19.26 0.73 -8.98
CA PHE A 384 18.76 0.97 -10.33
C PHE A 384 17.22 0.97 -10.35
N ARG A 385 16.63 1.84 -11.15
CA ARG A 385 15.17 2.03 -11.23
C ARG A 385 14.49 0.76 -11.73
N ALA A 386 15.12 0.09 -12.70
CA ALA A 386 14.57 -1.01 -13.44
C ALA A 386 15.40 -2.30 -13.24
N ALA A 387 15.76 -2.65 -11.99
CA ALA A 387 16.49 -3.88 -11.69
C ALA A 387 15.54 -5.02 -11.29
N PRO A 388 15.57 -6.20 -11.94
CA PRO A 388 14.74 -7.33 -11.54
C PRO A 388 15.09 -7.80 -10.13
N ASN A 389 14.06 -8.09 -9.34
CA ASN A 389 14.20 -8.62 -7.98
C ASN A 389 13.57 -10.02 -7.87
N VAL A 390 13.62 -10.63 -6.68
CA VAL A 390 13.05 -11.97 -6.44
C VAL A 390 11.58 -12.04 -6.88
N MET A 391 10.80 -10.98 -6.68
CA MET A 391 9.39 -10.95 -7.05
C MET A 391 9.21 -10.98 -8.57
N THR A 392 10.08 -10.30 -9.34
CA THR A 392 10.04 -10.34 -10.81
C THR A 392 10.30 -11.76 -11.33
N TYR A 393 11.31 -12.45 -10.80
CA TYR A 393 11.59 -13.84 -11.17
C TYR A 393 10.46 -14.79 -10.78
N ASN A 394 9.92 -14.63 -9.56
CA ASN A 394 8.77 -15.43 -9.10
C ASN A 394 7.53 -15.21 -9.98
N ALA A 395 7.30 -13.98 -10.46
CA ALA A 395 6.20 -13.68 -11.38
C ALA A 395 6.35 -14.42 -12.72
N VAL A 396 7.58 -14.55 -13.26
CA VAL A 396 7.85 -15.35 -14.47
C VAL A 396 7.62 -16.84 -14.21
N LEU A 397 8.10 -17.37 -13.07
CA LEU A 397 7.86 -18.77 -12.70
C LEU A 397 6.37 -19.07 -12.53
N GLN A 398 5.62 -18.14 -11.92
CA GLN A 398 4.16 -18.22 -11.83
C GLN A 398 3.49 -18.19 -13.21
N ALA A 399 3.96 -17.33 -14.13
CA ALA A 399 3.46 -17.32 -15.51
C ALA A 399 3.68 -18.67 -16.19
N CYS A 400 4.82 -19.32 -15.96
CA CYS A 400 5.09 -20.68 -16.47
C CYS A 400 4.15 -21.70 -15.85
N SER A 401 3.94 -21.66 -14.53
CA SER A 401 3.02 -22.58 -13.85
C SER A 401 1.59 -22.48 -14.36
N LEU A 402 1.14 -21.27 -14.71
CA LEU A 402 -0.20 -20.97 -15.23
C LEU A 402 -0.33 -21.12 -16.76
N THR A 403 0.75 -21.50 -17.45
CA THR A 403 0.71 -21.90 -18.86
C THR A 403 0.00 -23.25 -18.96
N SER A 404 -1.11 -23.29 -19.70
CA SER A 404 -1.87 -24.53 -19.97
C SER A 404 -2.04 -24.67 -21.48
N THR A 405 -1.43 -25.70 -22.06
CA THR A 405 -1.44 -25.90 -23.51
C THR A 405 -1.47 -27.38 -23.85
N SER A 406 -2.20 -27.73 -24.91
CA SER A 406 -2.19 -29.07 -25.51
C SER A 406 -1.00 -29.28 -26.45
N ASP A 407 -0.31 -28.19 -26.86
CA ASP A 407 0.88 -28.26 -27.72
C ASP A 407 2.09 -28.72 -26.90
N PRO A 408 2.66 -29.91 -27.19
CA PRO A 408 3.86 -30.39 -26.53
C PRO A 408 5.05 -29.43 -26.66
N ASP A 409 5.17 -28.72 -27.79
CA ASP A 409 6.27 -27.80 -28.03
C ASP A 409 6.12 -26.53 -27.18
N ALA A 410 4.89 -25.99 -27.06
CA ALA A 410 4.61 -24.86 -26.17
C ALA A 410 4.86 -25.21 -24.70
N ARG A 411 4.46 -26.41 -24.27
CA ARG A 411 4.75 -26.90 -22.91
C ARG A 411 6.25 -27.06 -22.67
N ALA A 412 6.99 -27.63 -23.62
CA ALA A 412 8.44 -27.75 -23.53
C ALA A 412 9.14 -26.37 -23.49
N ARG A 413 8.66 -25.39 -24.28
CA ARG A 413 9.14 -24.00 -24.22
C ARG A 413 8.92 -23.39 -22.84
N ALA A 414 7.72 -23.53 -22.27
CA ALA A 414 7.41 -23.00 -20.93
C ALA A 414 8.27 -23.65 -19.83
N LEU A 415 8.50 -24.96 -19.92
CA LEU A 415 9.38 -25.68 -18.98
C LEU A 415 10.84 -25.23 -19.12
N GLY A 416 11.28 -24.98 -20.35
CA GLY A 416 12.58 -24.38 -20.65
C GLY A 416 12.73 -23.01 -19.99
N VAL A 417 11.74 -22.13 -20.14
CA VAL A 417 11.71 -20.81 -19.49
C VAL A 417 11.79 -20.93 -17.97
N ALA A 418 11.02 -21.84 -17.36
CA ALA A 418 11.04 -22.05 -15.91
C ALA A 418 12.42 -22.50 -15.42
N THR A 419 13.02 -23.47 -16.11
CA THR A 419 14.34 -24.03 -15.74
C THR A 419 15.46 -23.03 -15.94
N GLU A 420 15.44 -22.25 -17.03
CA GLU A 420 16.41 -21.18 -17.26
C GLU A 420 16.27 -20.07 -16.21
N THR A 421 15.04 -19.61 -15.93
CA THR A 421 14.77 -18.55 -14.95
C THR A 421 15.21 -18.95 -13.54
N PHE A 422 14.91 -20.17 -13.12
CA PHE A 422 15.38 -20.70 -11.83
C PHE A 422 16.89 -20.94 -11.81
N GLY A 423 17.45 -21.46 -12.91
CA GLY A 423 18.88 -21.67 -13.11
C GLY A 423 19.69 -20.38 -13.00
N GLU A 424 19.18 -19.26 -13.51
CA GLU A 424 19.82 -17.94 -13.37
C GLU A 424 19.98 -17.52 -11.92
N MET A 425 18.97 -17.77 -11.08
CA MET A 425 19.00 -17.41 -9.66
C MET A 425 19.95 -18.32 -8.85
N THR A 426 20.03 -19.61 -9.19
CA THR A 426 20.87 -20.59 -8.49
C THR A 426 22.34 -20.57 -8.93
N THR A 427 22.61 -20.42 -10.23
CA THR A 427 23.98 -20.32 -10.76
C THR A 427 24.69 -19.04 -10.31
N GLY A 428 23.95 -17.93 -10.16
CA GLY A 428 24.45 -16.70 -9.52
C GLY A 428 24.79 -16.88 -8.03
N ALA A 429 24.17 -17.85 -7.35
CA ALA A 429 24.38 -18.12 -5.93
C ALA A 429 25.60 -19.02 -5.63
N ALA A 430 26.02 -19.85 -6.60
CA ALA A 430 26.90 -21.01 -6.39
C ALA A 430 28.43 -20.77 -6.50
N GLY A 431 28.90 -19.55 -6.81
CA GLY A 431 30.30 -19.39 -7.28
C GLY A 431 31.19 -18.31 -6.64
N ARG A 432 30.67 -17.27 -5.97
CA ARG A 432 31.50 -16.17 -5.44
C ARG A 432 30.96 -15.63 -4.11
N ARG A 433 31.86 -15.26 -3.18
CA ARG A 433 31.50 -14.32 -2.10
C ARG A 433 31.02 -13.04 -2.77
N ARG A 434 29.73 -12.73 -2.62
CA ARG A 434 29.16 -11.45 -3.08
C ARG A 434 30.01 -10.32 -2.51
N THR A 435 30.62 -9.53 -3.39
CA THR A 435 31.12 -8.21 -2.99
C THR A 435 29.97 -7.23 -3.17
N ASP A 436 29.88 -6.19 -2.33
CA ASP A 436 28.87 -5.15 -2.48
C ASP A 436 28.88 -4.45 -3.86
N ALA A 437 29.97 -4.57 -4.62
CA ALA A 437 30.12 -3.98 -5.96
C ALA A 437 29.55 -4.87 -7.08
N ASP A 438 29.34 -6.17 -6.83
CA ASP A 438 28.79 -7.14 -7.78
C ASP A 438 27.28 -7.38 -7.56
N ALA A 439 26.68 -6.71 -6.58
CA ALA A 439 25.31 -7.00 -6.11
C ALA A 439 24.21 -6.55 -7.09
N ASP A 440 24.47 -5.52 -7.90
CA ASP A 440 23.42 -4.90 -8.74
C ASP A 440 23.31 -5.50 -10.15
N ASP A 441 24.27 -6.34 -10.58
CA ASP A 441 24.30 -6.97 -11.91
C ASP A 441 24.01 -8.50 -11.87
N GLN A 442 23.93 -9.08 -10.67
CA GLN A 442 23.68 -10.52 -10.50
C GLN A 442 22.21 -10.82 -10.17
N PRO A 443 21.68 -11.96 -10.67
CA PRO A 443 20.35 -12.42 -10.29
C PRO A 443 20.20 -12.52 -8.75
N PRO A 444 19.00 -12.21 -8.23
CA PRO A 444 18.74 -12.32 -6.81
C PRO A 444 18.73 -13.79 -6.39
N ARG A 445 19.05 -14.05 -5.12
CA ARG A 445 19.03 -15.42 -4.58
C ARG A 445 17.59 -15.93 -4.47
N PRO A 446 17.34 -17.22 -4.74
CA PRO A 446 16.04 -17.84 -4.47
C PRO A 446 15.64 -17.68 -3.01
N ASN A 447 14.33 -17.60 -2.77
CA ASN A 447 13.74 -17.77 -1.45
C ASN A 447 12.70 -18.90 -1.48
N GLN A 448 12.08 -19.19 -0.33
CA GLN A 448 11.05 -20.22 -0.22
C GLN A 448 9.96 -20.13 -1.30
N TYR A 449 9.51 -18.92 -1.65
CA TYR A 449 8.48 -18.71 -2.67
C TYR A 449 9.00 -18.97 -4.08
N THR A 450 10.29 -18.72 -4.35
CA THR A 450 10.94 -19.06 -5.62
C THR A 450 10.96 -20.58 -5.83
N TYR A 451 11.34 -21.33 -4.80
CA TYR A 451 11.34 -22.80 -4.86
C TYR A 451 9.92 -23.33 -5.08
N GLY A 452 8.93 -22.87 -4.29
CA GLY A 452 7.54 -23.27 -4.48
C GLY A 452 6.99 -22.93 -5.88
N ALA A 453 7.28 -21.74 -6.42
CA ALA A 453 6.87 -21.35 -7.77
C ALA A 453 7.51 -22.20 -8.86
N TYR A 454 8.81 -22.54 -8.73
CA TYR A 454 9.49 -23.42 -9.67
C TYR A 454 8.93 -24.84 -9.64
N LEU A 455 8.74 -25.40 -8.45
CA LEU A 455 8.15 -26.73 -8.28
C LEU A 455 6.71 -26.80 -8.82
N GLY A 456 5.92 -25.74 -8.60
CA GLY A 456 4.58 -25.60 -9.19
C GLY A 456 4.61 -25.56 -10.72
N ALA A 457 5.62 -24.93 -11.33
CA ALA A 457 5.82 -24.96 -12.78
C ALA A 457 6.25 -26.35 -13.29
N CYS A 458 7.13 -27.05 -12.56
CA CYS A 458 7.49 -28.43 -12.91
C CYS A 458 6.28 -29.36 -12.81
N ALA A 459 5.44 -29.21 -11.78
CA ALA A 459 4.23 -30.02 -11.61
C ALA A 459 3.21 -29.83 -12.75
N SER A 460 3.04 -28.61 -13.27
CA SER A 460 2.11 -28.36 -14.36
C SER A 460 2.66 -28.67 -15.75
N LEU A 461 3.97 -28.55 -15.95
CA LEU A 461 4.57 -28.61 -17.29
C LEU A 461 5.36 -29.90 -17.60
N ALA A 462 5.91 -30.59 -16.60
CA ALA A 462 6.70 -31.80 -16.85
C ALA A 462 5.85 -32.91 -17.47
N SER A 463 6.46 -33.77 -18.29
CA SER A 463 5.77 -34.96 -18.77
C SER A 463 5.47 -35.92 -17.62
N SER A 464 4.51 -36.82 -17.81
CA SER A 464 4.21 -37.89 -16.83
C SER A 464 5.35 -38.92 -16.69
N SER A 465 6.52 -38.70 -17.30
CA SER A 465 7.67 -39.58 -17.16
C SER A 465 8.34 -39.34 -15.79
N PRO A 466 8.42 -40.37 -14.92
CA PRO A 466 8.96 -40.20 -13.57
C PRO A 466 10.41 -39.68 -13.54
N GLY A 467 11.21 -40.04 -14.56
CA GLY A 467 12.62 -39.65 -14.65
C GLY A 467 12.85 -38.17 -14.97
N GLU A 468 12.02 -37.56 -15.84
CA GLU A 468 12.11 -36.13 -16.13
C GLU A 468 11.74 -35.30 -14.89
N TYR A 469 10.63 -35.66 -14.25
CA TYR A 469 10.18 -35.00 -13.02
C TYR A 469 11.23 -35.10 -11.90
N GLU A 470 11.78 -36.28 -11.66
CA GLU A 470 12.83 -36.46 -10.65
C GLU A 470 14.08 -35.61 -10.95
N SER A 471 14.50 -35.55 -12.23
CA SER A 471 15.68 -34.78 -12.64
C SER A 471 15.54 -33.26 -12.45
N LEU A 472 14.32 -32.74 -12.49
CA LEU A 472 14.03 -31.30 -12.32
C LEU A 472 13.81 -30.94 -10.85
N VAL A 473 13.05 -31.78 -10.14
CA VAL A 473 12.58 -31.47 -8.77
C VAL A 473 13.64 -31.77 -7.73
N ARG A 474 14.38 -32.87 -7.86
CA ARG A 474 15.34 -33.31 -6.83
C ARG A 474 16.46 -32.29 -6.59
N PRO A 475 17.11 -31.70 -7.62
CA PRO A 475 18.12 -30.66 -7.40
C PRO A 475 17.56 -29.42 -6.70
N ALA A 476 16.32 -29.02 -7.02
CA ALA A 476 15.68 -27.86 -6.39
C ALA A 476 15.37 -28.11 -4.91
N LEU A 477 14.89 -29.31 -4.56
CA LEU A 477 14.64 -29.70 -3.17
C LEU A 477 15.93 -29.81 -2.35
N ASP A 478 16.98 -30.41 -2.92
CA ASP A 478 18.29 -30.51 -2.27
C ASP A 478 18.87 -29.10 -2.00
N ALA A 479 18.80 -28.18 -2.97
CA ALA A 479 19.22 -26.79 -2.79
C ALA A 479 18.38 -26.04 -1.74
N CYS A 480 17.06 -26.20 -1.75
CA CYS A 480 16.16 -25.61 -0.76
C CYS A 480 16.51 -26.07 0.67
N ARG A 481 16.81 -27.37 0.83
CA ARG A 481 17.24 -27.97 2.09
C ARG A 481 18.59 -27.45 2.56
N GLU A 482 19.57 -27.34 1.66
CA GLU A 482 20.90 -26.79 1.99
C GLU A 482 20.85 -25.32 2.41
N GLU A 483 19.97 -24.53 1.80
CA GLU A 483 19.79 -23.11 2.12
C GLU A 483 18.88 -22.87 3.34
N GLY A 484 18.25 -23.90 3.89
CA GLY A 484 17.34 -23.79 5.04
C GLY A 484 16.07 -23.00 4.73
N THR A 485 15.61 -23.02 3.47
CA THR A 485 14.44 -22.26 2.99
C THR A 485 13.18 -23.12 2.85
N LEU A 486 13.23 -24.34 3.38
CA LEU A 486 12.10 -25.28 3.36
C LEU A 486 11.00 -24.77 4.31
N SER A 487 9.78 -24.62 3.80
CA SER A 487 8.62 -24.13 4.55
C SER A 487 7.34 -24.78 4.01
N ASP A 488 6.21 -24.55 4.66
CA ASP A 488 4.90 -25.08 4.23
C ASP A 488 4.51 -24.68 2.78
N ALA A 489 5.17 -23.65 2.23
CA ALA A 489 4.97 -23.20 0.86
C ALA A 489 5.72 -24.03 -0.20
N VAL A 490 6.72 -24.83 0.19
CA VAL A 490 7.57 -25.68 -0.67
C VAL A 490 7.19 -27.14 -0.46
#